data_AF-A0A1B6KEB1-F1
#
_entry.id   AF-A0A1B6KEB1-F1
#
_cell.length_a   1.000
_cell.length_b   1.000
_cell.length_c   1.000
_cell.angle_alpha   90.00
_cell.angle_beta   90.00
_cell.angle_gamma   90.00
#
_symmetry.space_group_name_H-M   'P 1'
#
loop_
_entity.id
_entity.type
_entity.pdbx_description
1 polymer ?
#
loop_
_entity_poly.entity_id
_entity_poly.type
_entity_poly.pdbx_seq_one_letter_code
_entity_poly.pdbx_strand_id
1 'polypeptide(L)'
;MSICCRYIHQSKIKEKFFGVVELQELTAESLAMKIKLFLESIGLELKNCVSLSYDGASIMSGRCNGLQSIIREMANNPCPYVHCHAHRLNLVLVDVAKNVKMVGGTMGLLEAIYAFQSCSMLRNELFNFYKETSTGNKVITVPQHSDTRWVAKYKGVQFFKDQLACVINALQKCGQSSKPKEAAEARGLLIQIKSFDVAFTLVSLEGILQIVNILSKQLQSSSIDVGKCLKLIRATIDQLQQLRTDTKFEEFIQETEELCKNCNIGKLESYKMTGNRLNSFGVLSIEKEASYELINHPDPVVDEFASKKDRRLQFVMK
;
A
#
# COMPACT_ATOMS: atom_id res chain seq x y z
N MET A 1 -22.61 3.85 -1.68
CA MET A 1 -22.07 2.79 -2.57
C MET A 1 -22.20 3.23 -4.02
N SER A 2 -21.11 3.19 -4.79
CA SER A 2 -21.14 3.50 -6.24
C SER A 2 -21.48 2.27 -7.07
N ILE A 3 -22.33 2.42 -8.08
CA ILE A 3 -22.72 1.35 -9.00
C ILE A 3 -22.20 1.66 -10.40
N CYS A 4 -21.39 0.75 -10.94
CA CYS A 4 -20.88 0.76 -12.31
C CYS A 4 -21.27 -0.56 -12.97
N CYS A 5 -21.70 -0.52 -14.23
CA CYS A 5 -21.92 -1.74 -15.01
C CYS A 5 -20.98 -1.78 -16.22
N ARG A 6 -20.44 -2.97 -16.47
CA ARG A 6 -19.60 -3.30 -17.62
C ARG A 6 -20.36 -4.25 -18.53
N TYR A 7 -20.48 -3.90 -19.80
CA TYR A 7 -21.28 -4.65 -20.78
C TYR A 7 -20.66 -4.56 -22.18
N ILE A 8 -21.13 -5.41 -23.10
CA ILE A 8 -20.68 -5.39 -24.49
C ILE A 8 -21.76 -4.70 -25.33
N HIS A 9 -21.35 -3.72 -26.12
CA HIS A 9 -22.22 -3.06 -27.10
C HIS A 9 -21.46 -2.90 -28.42
N GLN A 10 -22.02 -3.39 -29.52
CA GLN A 10 -21.38 -3.39 -30.85
C GLN A 10 -19.97 -4.00 -30.81
N SER A 11 -19.83 -5.16 -30.18
CA SER A 11 -18.55 -5.87 -30.00
C SER A 11 -17.45 -5.08 -29.28
N LYS A 12 -17.81 -3.98 -28.59
CA LYS A 12 -16.91 -3.18 -27.76
C LYS A 12 -17.32 -3.27 -26.31
N ILE A 13 -16.33 -3.45 -25.43
CA ILE A 13 -16.54 -3.36 -24.00
C ILE A 13 -16.83 -1.91 -23.63
N LYS A 14 -17.90 -1.70 -22.87
CA LYS A 14 -18.30 -0.42 -22.31
C LYS A 14 -18.38 -0.56 -20.80
N GLU A 15 -17.90 0.46 -20.11
CA GLU A 15 -18.02 0.59 -18.67
C GLU A 15 -18.67 1.94 -18.40
N LYS A 16 -19.78 1.93 -17.65
CA LYS A 16 -20.55 3.13 -17.37
C LYS A 16 -20.84 3.22 -15.88
N PHE A 17 -20.58 4.38 -15.32
CA PHE A 17 -21.05 4.75 -13.99
C PHE A 17 -22.55 5.07 -14.07
N PHE A 18 -23.34 4.43 -13.21
CA PHE A 18 -24.80 4.62 -13.19
C PHE A 18 -25.25 5.54 -12.04
N GLY A 19 -24.54 5.53 -10.91
CA GLY A 19 -24.91 6.40 -9.79
C GLY A 19 -24.26 6.01 -8.47
N VAL A 20 -24.54 6.80 -7.45
CA VAL A 20 -24.24 6.50 -6.06
C VAL A 20 -25.54 6.26 -5.32
N VAL A 21 -25.61 5.15 -4.59
CA VAL A 21 -26.70 4.81 -3.69
C VAL A 21 -26.27 5.11 -2.27
N GLU A 22 -27.04 5.94 -1.56
CA GLU A 22 -26.86 6.16 -0.14
C GLU A 22 -27.29 4.93 0.65
N LEU A 23 -26.49 4.56 1.66
CA LEU A 23 -26.71 3.37 2.48
C LEU A 23 -26.93 3.82 3.93
N GLN A 24 -28.06 3.42 4.50
CA GLN A 24 -28.36 3.62 5.92
C GLN A 24 -27.83 2.46 6.77
N GLU A 25 -27.77 1.26 6.18
CA GLU A 25 -27.27 0.05 6.82
C GLU A 25 -26.23 -0.64 5.91
N LEU A 26 -25.26 -1.29 6.53
CA LEU A 26 -24.16 -1.98 5.84
C LEU A 26 -24.28 -3.51 5.91
N THR A 27 -25.50 -4.04 6.04
CA THR A 27 -25.74 -5.49 5.99
C THR A 27 -25.75 -5.99 4.55
N ALA A 28 -25.42 -7.27 4.33
CA ALA A 28 -25.39 -7.86 2.99
C ALA A 28 -26.78 -7.84 2.33
N GLU A 29 -27.83 -8.05 3.13
CA GLU A 29 -29.24 -8.03 2.72
C GLU A 29 -29.66 -6.62 2.28
N SER A 30 -29.35 -5.60 3.08
CA SER A 30 -29.68 -4.21 2.77
C SER A 30 -28.96 -3.75 1.50
N LEU A 31 -27.68 -4.11 1.35
CA LEU A 31 -26.90 -3.86 0.15
C LEU A 31 -27.51 -4.52 -1.09
N ALA A 32 -27.87 -5.81 -1.01
CA ALA A 32 -28.46 -6.54 -2.13
C ALA A 32 -29.80 -5.92 -2.57
N MET A 33 -30.65 -5.58 -1.61
CA MET A 33 -31.95 -4.96 -1.88
C MET A 33 -31.79 -3.57 -2.53
N LYS A 34 -30.86 -2.75 -2.04
CA LYS A 34 -30.55 -1.45 -2.62
C LYS A 34 -29.99 -1.56 -4.05
N ILE A 35 -29.13 -2.55 -4.32
CA ILE A 35 -28.63 -2.82 -5.69
C ILE A 35 -29.79 -3.22 -6.60
N LYS A 36 -30.64 -4.14 -6.16
CA LYS A 36 -31.79 -4.61 -6.93
C LYS A 36 -32.72 -3.45 -7.29
N LEU A 37 -33.17 -2.68 -6.30
CA LEU A 37 -34.07 -1.53 -6.50
C LEU A 37 -33.44 -0.48 -7.42
N PHE A 38 -32.14 -0.22 -7.27
CA PHE A 38 -31.42 0.70 -8.15
C PHE A 38 -31.41 0.21 -9.59
N LEU A 39 -31.06 -1.06 -9.83
CA LEU A 39 -31.06 -1.64 -11.18
C LEU A 39 -32.47 -1.61 -11.80
N GLU A 40 -33.51 -1.96 -11.04
CA GLU A 40 -34.90 -1.93 -11.50
C GLU A 40 -35.33 -0.51 -11.89
N SER A 41 -34.94 0.51 -11.11
CA SER A 41 -35.24 1.92 -11.41
C SER A 41 -34.64 2.44 -12.73
N ILE A 42 -33.57 1.81 -13.21
CA ILE A 42 -32.94 2.12 -14.49
C ILE A 42 -33.31 1.11 -15.59
N GLY A 43 -34.29 0.24 -15.33
CA GLY A 43 -34.79 -0.76 -16.28
C GLY A 43 -33.87 -1.95 -16.49
N LEU A 44 -32.94 -2.23 -15.57
CA LEU A 44 -32.06 -3.39 -15.62
C LEU A 44 -32.53 -4.47 -14.64
N GLU A 45 -32.64 -5.70 -15.13
CA GLU A 45 -33.01 -6.86 -14.31
C GLU A 45 -31.76 -7.58 -13.78
N LEU A 46 -31.77 -7.92 -12.49
CA LEU A 46 -30.66 -8.61 -11.83
C LEU A 46 -30.37 -10.00 -12.46
N LYS A 47 -31.39 -10.67 -13.01
CA LYS A 47 -31.27 -11.95 -13.71
C LYS A 47 -30.35 -11.91 -14.94
N ASN A 48 -30.09 -10.71 -15.48
CA ASN A 48 -29.19 -10.50 -16.62
C ASN A 48 -27.74 -10.26 -16.16
N CYS A 49 -27.47 -10.26 -14.85
CA CYS A 49 -26.14 -10.07 -14.30
C CYS A 49 -25.27 -11.31 -14.59
N VAL A 50 -24.16 -11.11 -15.27
CA VAL A 50 -23.24 -12.20 -15.67
C VAL A 50 -22.10 -12.39 -14.66
N SER A 51 -21.70 -11.35 -13.95
CA SER A 51 -20.63 -11.42 -12.94
C SER A 51 -20.71 -10.25 -11.95
N LEU A 52 -20.22 -10.47 -10.73
CA LEU A 52 -20.07 -9.44 -9.69
C LEU A 52 -18.58 -9.17 -9.45
N SER A 53 -18.22 -7.90 -9.26
CA SER A 53 -16.84 -7.52 -8.94
C SER A 53 -16.81 -6.40 -7.91
N TYR A 54 -16.30 -6.69 -6.72
CA TYR A 54 -16.11 -5.73 -5.63
C TYR A 54 -15.01 -6.23 -4.66
N ASP A 55 -14.77 -5.49 -3.56
CA ASP A 55 -13.74 -5.82 -2.58
C ASP A 55 -14.03 -7.13 -1.82
N GLY A 56 -13.05 -7.57 -1.05
CA GLY A 56 -13.08 -8.82 -0.28
C GLY A 56 -13.54 -8.63 1.17
N ALA A 57 -14.28 -7.57 1.48
CA ALA A 57 -14.85 -7.42 2.82
C ALA A 57 -15.80 -8.58 3.11
N SER A 58 -15.85 -9.07 4.35
CA SER A 58 -16.63 -10.26 4.72
C SER A 58 -18.12 -10.13 4.36
N ILE A 59 -18.68 -8.93 4.50
CA ILE A 59 -20.06 -8.58 4.13
C ILE A 59 -20.27 -8.73 2.62
N MET A 60 -19.26 -8.47 1.81
CA MET A 60 -19.33 -8.53 0.35
C MET A 60 -19.04 -9.94 -0.17
N SER A 61 -17.93 -10.53 0.25
CA SER A 61 -17.38 -11.77 -0.28
C SER A 61 -17.80 -13.03 0.48
N GLY A 62 -18.59 -12.91 1.55
CA GLY A 62 -19.06 -14.04 2.35
C GLY A 62 -19.74 -15.13 1.51
N ARG A 63 -19.44 -16.40 1.79
CA ARG A 63 -19.97 -17.54 1.01
C ARG A 63 -21.44 -17.83 1.31
N CYS A 64 -21.86 -17.65 2.56
CA CYS A 64 -23.21 -17.99 3.02
C CYS A 64 -24.09 -16.74 3.10
N ASN A 65 -23.63 -15.71 3.81
CA ASN A 65 -24.40 -14.49 4.09
C ASN A 65 -23.71 -13.24 3.52
N GLY A 66 -22.93 -13.41 2.44
CA GLY A 66 -22.28 -12.28 1.78
C GLY A 66 -23.16 -11.72 0.69
N LEU A 67 -22.89 -10.48 0.28
CA LEU A 67 -23.57 -9.85 -0.85
C LEU A 67 -23.53 -10.72 -2.11
N GLN A 68 -22.42 -11.43 -2.34
CA GLN A 68 -22.30 -12.32 -3.50
C GLN A 68 -23.27 -13.50 -3.48
N SER A 69 -23.53 -14.11 -2.31
CA SER A 69 -24.44 -15.25 -2.22
C SER A 69 -25.87 -14.79 -2.40
N ILE A 70 -26.24 -13.69 -1.73
CA ILE A 70 -27.59 -13.13 -1.80
C ILE A 70 -27.93 -12.66 -3.21
N ILE A 71 -27.03 -11.92 -3.89
CA ILE A 71 -27.28 -11.48 -5.27
C ILE A 71 -27.41 -12.68 -6.20
N ARG A 72 -26.57 -13.72 -6.05
CA ARG A 72 -26.64 -14.91 -6.90
C ARG A 72 -27.98 -15.65 -6.74
N GLU A 73 -28.47 -15.75 -5.51
CA GLU A 73 -29.81 -16.31 -5.21
C GLU A 73 -30.92 -15.46 -5.83
N MET A 74 -30.88 -14.13 -5.64
CA MET A 74 -31.86 -13.20 -6.22
C MET A 74 -31.85 -13.17 -7.76
N ALA A 75 -30.67 -13.31 -8.38
CA ALA A 75 -30.50 -13.32 -9.83
C ALA A 75 -30.97 -14.64 -10.46
N ASN A 76 -31.05 -15.72 -9.67
CA ASN A 76 -31.34 -17.08 -10.12
C ASN A 76 -30.47 -17.52 -11.31
N ASN A 77 -29.17 -17.17 -11.26
CA ASN A 77 -28.20 -17.52 -12.29
C ASN A 77 -26.79 -17.72 -11.67
N PRO A 78 -25.80 -18.28 -12.40
CA PRO A 78 -24.50 -18.61 -11.82
C PRO A 78 -23.64 -17.42 -11.36
N CYS A 79 -23.95 -16.19 -11.76
CA CYS A 79 -23.19 -14.94 -11.62
C CYS A 79 -21.98 -15.01 -10.66
N PRO A 80 -20.77 -15.36 -11.15
CA PRO A 80 -19.59 -15.49 -10.31
C PRO A 80 -19.15 -14.16 -9.72
N TYR A 81 -18.70 -14.22 -8.47
CA TYR A 81 -18.00 -13.14 -7.80
C TYR A 81 -16.50 -13.16 -8.12
N VAL A 82 -15.98 -11.99 -8.49
CA VAL A 82 -14.57 -11.73 -8.74
C VAL A 82 -14.07 -10.77 -7.67
N HIS A 83 -13.14 -11.26 -6.85
CA HIS A 83 -12.47 -10.42 -5.86
C HIS A 83 -11.55 -9.42 -6.56
N CYS A 84 -11.79 -8.12 -6.34
CA CYS A 84 -11.00 -7.03 -6.89
C CYS A 84 -9.48 -7.25 -6.75
N HIS A 85 -8.78 -7.38 -7.89
CA HIS A 85 -7.34 -7.61 -7.92
C HIS A 85 -6.53 -6.44 -7.34
N ALA A 86 -7.00 -5.19 -7.55
CA ALA A 86 -6.36 -4.02 -6.95
C ALA A 86 -6.48 -4.04 -5.41
N HIS A 87 -7.62 -4.50 -4.87
CA HIS A 87 -7.79 -4.68 -3.43
C HIS A 87 -6.88 -5.80 -2.89
N ARG A 88 -6.81 -6.95 -3.58
CA ARG A 88 -5.89 -8.04 -3.23
C ARG A 88 -4.44 -7.59 -3.18
N LEU A 89 -3.99 -6.85 -4.19
CA LEU A 89 -2.64 -6.27 -4.21
C LEU A 89 -2.42 -5.36 -3.00
N ASN A 90 -3.38 -4.49 -2.69
CA ASN A 90 -3.29 -3.61 -1.54
C ASN A 90 -3.20 -4.39 -0.21
N LEU A 91 -3.96 -5.47 -0.05
CA LEU A 91 -3.89 -6.34 1.14
C LEU A 91 -2.50 -6.96 1.32
N VAL A 92 -1.91 -7.50 0.24
CA VAL A 92 -0.55 -8.07 0.27
C VAL A 92 0.47 -7.02 0.71
N LEU A 93 0.41 -5.81 0.15
CA LEU A 93 1.35 -4.74 0.50
C LEU A 93 1.19 -4.28 1.95
N VAL A 94 -0.05 -4.14 2.44
CA VAL A 94 -0.32 -3.78 3.84
C VAL A 94 0.24 -4.85 4.77
N ASP A 95 0.04 -6.12 4.45
CA ASP A 95 0.53 -7.23 5.26
C ASP A 95 2.07 -7.29 5.29
N VAL A 96 2.73 -7.22 4.13
CA VAL A 96 4.20 -7.23 4.05
C VAL A 96 4.82 -6.06 4.80
N ALA A 97 4.29 -4.85 4.66
CA ALA A 97 4.86 -3.68 5.34
C ALA A 97 4.71 -3.72 6.86
N LYS A 98 3.64 -4.33 7.38
CA LYS A 98 3.48 -4.53 8.83
C LYS A 98 4.55 -5.45 9.42
N ASN A 99 5.08 -6.37 8.61
CA ASN A 99 6.11 -7.31 9.02
C ASN A 99 7.53 -6.72 8.97
N VAL A 100 7.74 -5.56 8.33
CA VAL A 100 9.06 -4.90 8.25
C VAL A 100 9.08 -3.69 9.18
N LYS A 101 9.68 -3.85 10.37
CA LYS A 101 9.72 -2.80 11.42
C LYS A 101 10.27 -1.45 10.92
N MET A 102 11.31 -1.48 10.10
CA MET A 102 11.94 -0.29 9.54
C MET A 102 10.98 0.49 8.62
N VAL A 103 10.20 -0.22 7.81
CA VAL A 103 9.14 0.35 6.97
C VAL A 103 8.03 0.91 7.84
N GLY A 104 7.54 0.15 8.83
CA GLY A 104 6.51 0.62 9.75
C GLY A 104 6.91 1.89 10.51
N GLY A 105 8.13 1.95 11.03
CA GLY A 105 8.67 3.12 11.72
C GLY A 105 8.81 4.33 10.81
N THR A 106 9.32 4.15 9.59
CA THR A 106 9.43 5.23 8.60
C THR A 106 8.05 5.76 8.21
N MET A 107 7.10 4.88 7.88
CA MET A 107 5.74 5.30 7.51
C MET A 107 5.03 6.06 8.64
N GLY A 108 5.16 5.60 9.89
CA GLY A 108 4.63 6.29 11.06
C GLY A 108 5.28 7.67 11.28
N LEU A 109 6.58 7.81 11.00
CA LEU A 109 7.26 9.11 11.04
C LEU A 109 6.71 10.06 9.96
N LEU A 110 6.50 9.59 8.72
CA LEU A 110 5.93 10.41 7.65
C LEU A 110 4.52 10.91 8.01
N GLU A 111 3.70 10.04 8.63
CA GLU A 111 2.38 10.37 9.16
C GLU A 111 2.45 11.40 10.30
N ALA A 112 3.41 11.25 11.22
CA ALA A 112 3.62 12.21 12.31
C ALA A 112 4.01 13.60 11.78
N ILE A 113 4.85 13.69 10.74
CA ILE A 113 5.20 14.96 10.11
C ILE A 113 3.98 15.59 9.43
N TYR A 114 3.16 14.79 8.75
CA TYR A 114 1.91 15.27 8.19
C TYR A 114 0.96 15.82 9.27
N ALA A 115 0.79 15.11 10.39
CA ALA A 115 -0.05 15.56 11.50
C ALA A 115 0.48 16.87 12.09
N PHE A 116 1.79 16.95 12.35
CA PHE A 116 2.45 18.13 12.90
C PHE A 116 2.20 19.40 12.07
N GLN A 117 2.39 19.31 10.73
CA GLN A 117 2.14 20.45 9.85
C GLN A 117 0.64 20.81 9.79
N SER A 118 -0.25 19.80 9.79
CA SER A 118 -1.70 20.02 9.60
C SER A 118 -2.35 20.77 10.76
N CYS A 119 -1.76 20.70 11.95
CA CYS A 119 -2.28 21.32 13.16
C CYS A 119 -2.11 22.87 13.20
N SER A 120 -1.52 23.51 12.19
CA SER A 120 -1.42 24.98 12.12
C SER A 120 -1.24 25.50 10.69
N MET A 121 -1.99 26.55 10.33
CA MET A 121 -1.81 27.24 9.03
C MET A 121 -0.39 27.77 8.83
N LEU A 122 0.20 28.40 9.85
CA LEU A 122 1.56 28.94 9.76
C LEU A 122 2.62 27.84 9.56
N ARG A 123 2.39 26.64 10.14
CA ARG A 123 3.26 25.49 9.90
C ARG A 123 3.04 24.92 8.52
N ASN A 124 1.79 24.77 8.08
CA ASN A 124 1.47 24.31 6.73
C ASN A 124 2.19 25.14 5.65
N GLU A 125 2.23 26.47 5.80
CA GLU A 125 2.95 27.36 4.89
C GLU A 125 4.45 27.07 4.79
N LEU A 126 5.10 26.69 5.90
CA LEU A 126 6.52 26.30 5.89
C LEU A 126 6.79 25.00 5.12
N PHE A 127 5.76 24.19 4.91
CA PHE A 127 5.80 22.93 4.15
C PHE A 127 5.22 23.06 2.74
N ASN A 128 4.84 24.28 2.30
CA ASN A 128 4.47 24.56 0.92
C ASN A 128 5.73 24.72 0.08
N PHE A 129 6.10 23.65 -0.62
CA PHE A 129 7.27 23.64 -1.49
C PHE A 129 6.87 23.95 -2.93
N TYR A 130 7.75 24.55 -3.70
CA TYR A 130 7.48 24.89 -5.10
C TYR A 130 8.22 23.95 -6.03
N LYS A 131 7.49 23.36 -6.98
CA LYS A 131 8.07 22.61 -8.10
C LYS A 131 7.75 23.32 -9.40
N GLU A 132 8.78 23.58 -10.19
CA GLU A 132 8.64 24.12 -11.53
C GLU A 132 7.93 23.11 -12.43
N THR A 133 6.92 23.58 -13.15
CA THR A 133 6.19 22.79 -14.15
C THR A 133 6.05 23.60 -15.43
N SER A 134 5.70 22.94 -16.53
CA SER A 134 5.47 23.56 -17.85
C SER A 134 4.42 24.69 -17.83
N THR A 135 3.59 24.77 -16.78
CA THR A 135 2.53 25.76 -16.58
C THR A 135 2.83 26.74 -15.43
N GLY A 136 4.06 26.77 -14.91
CA GLY A 136 4.50 27.63 -13.80
C GLY A 136 4.84 26.86 -12.51
N ASN A 137 5.00 27.58 -11.39
CA ASN A 137 5.34 26.98 -10.10
C ASN A 137 4.10 26.34 -9.46
N LYS A 138 4.13 25.02 -9.26
CA LYS A 138 3.10 24.29 -8.53
C LYS A 138 3.50 24.11 -7.08
N VAL A 139 2.63 24.50 -6.17
CA VAL A 139 2.79 24.19 -4.74
C VAL A 139 2.60 22.69 -4.54
N ILE A 140 3.56 22.06 -3.88
CA ILE A 140 3.49 20.67 -3.42
C ILE A 140 3.42 20.68 -1.91
N THR A 141 2.40 20.01 -1.40
CA THR A 141 2.14 19.85 0.03
C THR A 141 2.53 18.46 0.49
N VAL A 142 2.80 18.34 1.80
CA VAL A 142 3.00 17.03 2.43
C VAL A 142 1.73 16.20 2.23
N PRO A 143 1.80 15.06 1.53
CA PRO A 143 0.62 14.28 1.22
C PRO A 143 0.07 13.62 2.48
N GLN A 144 -1.24 13.66 2.62
CA GLN A 144 -1.92 12.84 3.62
C GLN A 144 -1.73 11.37 3.28
N HIS A 145 -1.22 10.60 4.23
CA HIS A 145 -1.17 9.16 4.12
C HIS A 145 -2.58 8.60 4.27
N SER A 146 -2.96 7.68 3.38
CA SER A 146 -4.18 6.88 3.56
C SER A 146 -3.79 5.46 3.92
N ASP A 147 -4.33 4.95 5.02
CA ASP A 147 -4.16 3.55 5.42
C ASP A 147 -4.62 2.56 4.36
N THR A 148 -5.64 2.96 3.59
CA THR A 148 -6.38 2.07 2.70
C THR A 148 -5.81 1.94 1.29
N ARG A 149 -4.83 2.77 0.88
CA ARG A 149 -4.33 2.78 -0.52
C ARG A 149 -2.81 2.99 -0.62
N TRP A 150 -2.08 1.95 -1.02
CA TRP A 150 -0.64 2.03 -1.31
C TRP A 150 -0.25 2.97 -2.44
N VAL A 151 -1.17 3.27 -3.37
CA VAL A 151 -0.95 4.31 -4.40
C VAL A 151 -0.75 5.69 -3.76
N ALA A 152 -1.44 5.98 -2.65
CA ALA A 152 -1.22 7.21 -1.90
C ALA A 152 0.11 7.17 -1.12
N LYS A 153 0.45 6.00 -0.55
CA LYS A 153 1.74 5.78 0.14
C LYS A 153 2.93 5.97 -0.78
N TYR A 154 2.87 5.51 -2.03
CA TYR A 154 3.91 5.76 -3.03
C TYR A 154 4.16 7.25 -3.26
N LYS A 155 3.10 8.05 -3.43
CA LYS A 155 3.23 9.51 -3.57
C LYS A 155 3.84 10.15 -2.32
N GLY A 156 3.53 9.61 -1.13
CA GLY A 156 4.17 9.99 0.13
C GLY A 156 5.66 9.75 0.12
N VAL A 157 6.08 8.51 -0.12
CA VAL A 157 7.49 8.12 -0.19
C VAL A 157 8.24 8.97 -1.21
N GLN A 158 7.69 9.12 -2.42
CA GLN A 158 8.28 9.94 -3.48
C GLN A 158 8.42 11.41 -3.06
N PHE A 159 7.39 12.00 -2.46
CA PHE A 159 7.45 13.37 -1.94
C PHE A 159 8.55 13.55 -0.90
N PHE A 160 8.62 12.66 0.09
CA PHE A 160 9.58 12.77 1.17
C PHE A 160 11.01 12.50 0.71
N LYS A 161 11.22 11.63 -0.30
CA LYS A 161 12.52 11.45 -0.94
C LYS A 161 12.93 12.72 -1.71
N ASP A 162 12.08 13.20 -2.61
CA ASP A 162 12.35 14.35 -3.48
C ASP A 162 12.53 15.66 -2.69
N GLN A 163 11.79 15.83 -1.60
CA GLN A 163 11.72 17.07 -0.82
C GLN A 163 12.36 16.95 0.57
N LEU A 164 13.20 15.93 0.79
CA LEU A 164 13.78 15.65 2.11
C LEU A 164 14.51 16.87 2.70
N ALA A 165 15.32 17.55 1.88
CA ALA A 165 16.03 18.76 2.28
C ALA A 165 15.07 19.91 2.69
N CYS A 166 13.99 20.09 1.93
CA CYS A 166 12.95 21.09 2.22
C CYS A 166 12.23 20.77 3.53
N VAL A 167 11.86 19.51 3.75
CA VAL A 167 11.25 19.02 5.00
C VAL A 167 12.17 19.25 6.20
N ILE A 168 13.46 18.95 6.06
CA ILE A 168 14.47 19.19 7.11
C ILE A 168 14.55 20.68 7.46
N ASN A 169 14.59 21.56 6.46
CA ASN A 169 14.64 23.01 6.67
C ASN A 169 13.35 23.53 7.36
N ALA A 170 12.18 23.06 6.93
CA ALA A 170 10.91 23.39 7.55
C ALA A 170 10.88 22.99 9.04
N LEU A 171 11.32 21.76 9.36
CA LEU A 171 11.43 21.28 10.74
C LEU A 171 12.46 22.06 11.56
N GLN A 172 13.59 22.47 10.96
CA GLN A 172 14.57 23.33 11.62
C GLN A 172 13.98 24.69 12.02
N LYS A 173 13.22 25.33 11.11
CA LYS A 173 12.52 26.59 11.40
C LYS A 173 11.48 26.40 12.52
N CYS A 174 10.68 25.34 12.47
CA CYS A 174 9.74 25.02 13.54
C CYS A 174 10.44 24.73 14.88
N GLY A 175 11.66 24.17 14.86
CA GLY A 175 12.48 23.93 16.05
C GLY A 175 12.95 25.20 16.78
N GLN A 176 12.84 26.37 16.13
CA GLN A 176 13.14 27.70 16.67
C GLN A 176 11.89 28.46 17.13
N SER A 177 10.71 27.81 17.07
CA SER A 177 9.43 28.42 17.48
C SER A 177 9.47 28.91 18.92
N SER A 178 8.82 30.05 19.19
CA SER A 178 8.67 30.59 20.55
C SER A 178 7.77 29.72 21.43
N LYS A 179 7.00 28.80 20.83
CA LYS A 179 6.14 27.84 21.52
C LYS A 179 6.95 26.60 21.94
N PRO A 180 7.18 26.35 23.24
CA PRO A 180 8.09 25.29 23.68
C PRO A 180 7.67 23.88 23.25
N LYS A 181 6.36 23.57 23.27
CA LYS A 181 5.83 22.26 22.86
C LYS A 181 6.08 21.99 21.37
N GLU A 182 5.78 22.98 20.52
CA GLU A 182 5.98 22.90 19.08
C GLU A 182 7.46 22.74 18.73
N ALA A 183 8.33 23.53 19.38
CA ALA A 183 9.77 23.47 19.16
C ALA A 183 10.36 22.11 19.59
N ALA A 184 9.89 21.55 20.71
CA ALA A 184 10.32 20.23 21.18
C ALA A 184 9.90 19.11 20.21
N GLU A 185 8.65 19.12 19.76
CA GLU A 185 8.11 18.15 18.80
C GLU A 185 8.84 18.23 17.45
N ALA A 186 9.04 19.43 16.91
CA ALA A 186 9.79 19.65 15.67
C ALA A 186 11.24 19.14 15.76
N ARG A 187 11.93 19.40 16.89
CA ARG A 187 13.28 18.88 17.11
C ARG A 187 13.30 17.35 17.19
N GLY A 188 12.30 16.73 17.82
CA GLY A 188 12.17 15.28 17.89
C GLY A 188 11.97 14.64 16.51
N LEU A 189 11.10 15.24 15.68
CA LEU A 189 10.89 14.81 14.29
C LEU A 189 12.15 15.02 13.44
N LEU A 190 12.85 16.14 13.62
CA LEU A 190 14.09 16.47 12.91
C LEU A 190 15.18 15.43 13.17
N ILE A 191 15.36 14.99 14.42
CA ILE A 191 16.35 13.96 14.77
C ILE A 191 16.02 12.64 14.06
N GLN A 192 14.75 12.22 14.07
CA GLN A 192 14.32 10.96 13.48
C GLN A 192 14.45 10.95 11.96
N ILE A 193 14.04 12.03 11.28
CA ILE A 193 14.09 12.07 9.81
C ILE A 193 15.52 12.22 9.27
N LYS A 194 16.45 12.77 10.06
CA LYS A 194 17.89 12.81 9.74
C LYS A 194 18.61 11.51 10.11
N SER A 195 17.96 10.37 9.91
CA SER A 195 18.55 9.05 10.07
C SER A 195 18.86 8.43 8.70
N PHE A 196 20.00 7.73 8.60
CA PHE A 196 20.33 6.94 7.42
C PHE A 196 19.27 5.86 7.15
N ASP A 197 18.74 5.20 8.18
CA ASP A 197 17.73 4.16 8.04
C ASP A 197 16.45 4.68 7.37
N VAL A 198 16.04 5.92 7.70
CA VAL A 198 14.88 6.58 7.09
C VAL A 198 15.16 6.90 5.62
N ALA A 199 16.34 7.47 5.33
CA ALA A 199 16.75 7.75 3.95
C ALA A 199 16.81 6.47 3.10
N PHE A 200 17.42 5.41 3.62
CA PHE A 200 17.53 4.11 2.97
C PHE A 200 16.14 3.49 2.72
N THR A 201 15.25 3.60 3.69
CA THR A 201 13.87 3.11 3.57
C THR A 201 13.09 3.87 2.50
N LEU A 202 13.25 5.20 2.41
CA LEU A 202 12.61 6.01 1.39
C LEU A 202 13.09 5.63 -0.02
N VAL A 203 14.40 5.48 -0.21
CA VAL A 203 15.00 5.07 -1.49
C VAL A 203 14.53 3.67 -1.89
N SER A 204 14.63 2.70 -0.97
CA SER A 204 14.23 1.31 -1.22
C SER A 204 12.74 1.18 -1.52
N LEU A 205 11.89 1.86 -0.74
CA LEU A 205 10.45 1.85 -0.96
C LEU A 205 10.06 2.52 -2.26
N GLU A 206 10.74 3.59 -2.69
CA GLU A 206 10.42 4.21 -3.98
C GLU A 206 10.63 3.23 -5.13
N GLY A 207 11.79 2.55 -5.18
CA GLY A 207 12.09 1.58 -6.25
C GLY A 207 11.08 0.42 -6.29
N ILE A 208 10.72 -0.13 -5.12
CA ILE A 208 9.72 -1.20 -5.02
C ILE A 208 8.32 -0.70 -5.39
N LEU A 209 7.89 0.41 -4.80
CA LEU A 209 6.55 0.93 -4.97
C LEU A 209 6.31 1.51 -6.36
N GLN A 210 7.34 1.95 -7.08
CA GLN A 210 7.22 2.36 -8.48
C GLN A 210 6.73 1.20 -9.35
N ILE A 211 7.35 0.02 -9.22
CA ILE A 211 6.96 -1.22 -9.93
C ILE A 211 5.53 -1.60 -9.56
N VAL A 212 5.22 -1.63 -8.27
CA VAL A 212 3.90 -1.98 -7.73
C VAL A 212 2.82 -0.99 -8.16
N ASN A 213 3.13 0.31 -8.24
CA ASN A 213 2.20 1.36 -8.65
C ASN A 213 1.83 1.23 -10.13
N ILE A 214 2.77 0.79 -10.98
CA ILE A 214 2.47 0.46 -12.38
C ILE A 214 1.44 -0.68 -12.43
N LEU A 215 1.68 -1.78 -11.72
CA LEU A 215 0.72 -2.90 -11.64
C LEU A 215 -0.64 -2.41 -11.13
N SER A 216 -0.66 -1.64 -10.04
CA SER A 216 -1.90 -1.12 -9.44
C SER A 216 -2.73 -0.28 -10.43
N LYS A 217 -2.09 0.60 -11.21
CA LYS A 217 -2.75 1.40 -12.25
C LYS A 217 -3.29 0.53 -13.39
N GLN A 218 -2.52 -0.46 -13.83
CA GLN A 218 -2.95 -1.37 -14.89
C GLN A 218 -4.14 -2.24 -14.45
N LEU A 219 -4.13 -2.75 -13.21
CA LEU A 219 -5.24 -3.54 -12.64
C LEU A 219 -6.56 -2.76 -12.55
N GLN A 220 -6.50 -1.43 -12.54
CA GLN A 220 -7.67 -0.54 -12.50
C GLN A 220 -8.09 -0.05 -13.90
N SER A 221 -7.36 -0.42 -14.96
CA SER A 221 -7.67 -0.02 -16.33
C SER A 221 -8.93 -0.71 -16.83
N SER A 222 -9.85 0.05 -17.43
CA SER A 222 -11.06 -0.52 -18.04
C SER A 222 -10.75 -1.45 -19.22
N SER A 223 -9.54 -1.41 -19.77
CA SER A 223 -9.11 -2.28 -20.89
C SER A 223 -8.51 -3.63 -20.48
N ILE A 224 -8.34 -3.88 -19.18
CA ILE A 224 -7.71 -5.11 -18.69
C ILE A 224 -8.65 -6.31 -18.78
N ASP A 225 -8.07 -7.46 -19.10
CA ASP A 225 -8.70 -8.78 -19.04
C ASP A 225 -7.92 -9.70 -18.09
N VAL A 226 -8.50 -10.83 -17.71
CA VAL A 226 -7.90 -11.77 -16.74
C VAL A 226 -6.57 -12.34 -17.25
N GLY A 227 -6.44 -12.59 -18.55
CA GLY A 227 -5.20 -13.11 -19.14
C GLY A 227 -4.05 -12.10 -19.05
N LYS A 228 -4.32 -10.83 -19.38
CA LYS A 228 -3.37 -9.72 -19.20
C LYS A 228 -3.03 -9.50 -17.73
N CYS A 229 -4.01 -9.57 -16.84
CA CYS A 229 -3.80 -9.48 -15.39
C CYS A 229 -2.75 -10.50 -14.91
N LEU A 230 -2.88 -11.77 -15.30
CA LEU A 230 -1.92 -12.81 -14.94
C LEU A 230 -0.51 -12.54 -15.48
N LYS A 231 -0.39 -12.08 -16.73
CA LYS A 231 0.90 -11.71 -17.32
C LYS A 231 1.56 -10.55 -16.58
N LEU A 232 0.78 -9.51 -16.25
CA LEU A 232 1.27 -8.34 -15.51
C LEU A 232 1.72 -8.71 -14.10
N ILE A 233 0.98 -9.58 -13.40
CA ILE A 233 1.36 -10.06 -12.07
C ILE A 233 2.69 -10.83 -12.15
N ARG A 234 2.84 -11.76 -13.10
CA ARG A 234 4.10 -12.50 -13.28
C ARG A 234 5.28 -11.57 -13.59
N ALA A 235 5.11 -10.66 -14.55
CA ALA A 235 6.14 -9.69 -14.89
C ALA A 235 6.53 -8.80 -13.68
N THR A 236 5.56 -8.43 -12.84
CA THR A 236 5.83 -7.67 -11.61
C THR A 236 6.63 -8.50 -10.61
N ILE A 237 6.31 -9.78 -10.45
CA ILE A 237 7.07 -10.70 -9.59
C ILE A 237 8.51 -10.82 -10.10
N ASP A 238 8.70 -11.02 -11.41
CA ASP A 238 10.02 -11.14 -12.02
C ASP A 238 10.85 -9.85 -11.81
N GLN A 239 10.23 -8.68 -11.98
CA GLN A 239 10.89 -7.39 -11.71
C GLN A 239 11.29 -7.22 -10.24
N LEU A 240 10.41 -7.62 -9.30
CA LEU A 240 10.73 -7.56 -7.87
C LEU A 240 11.84 -8.56 -7.49
N GLN A 241 11.91 -9.72 -8.16
CA GLN A 241 13.00 -10.68 -7.96
C GLN A 241 14.34 -10.13 -8.47
N GLN A 242 14.35 -9.39 -9.58
CA GLN A 242 15.57 -8.75 -10.11
C GLN A 242 16.15 -7.69 -9.15
N LEU A 243 15.33 -7.12 -8.27
CA LEU A 243 15.81 -6.23 -7.20
C LEU A 243 16.58 -6.97 -6.08
N ARG A 244 16.50 -8.31 -6.01
CA ARG A 244 17.10 -9.11 -4.94
C ARG A 244 18.53 -9.57 -5.27
N THR A 245 19.34 -8.66 -5.81
CA THR A 245 20.75 -8.91 -6.15
C THR A 245 21.68 -7.97 -5.38
N ASP A 246 22.90 -8.41 -5.13
CA ASP A 246 23.89 -7.59 -4.40
C ASP A 246 24.21 -6.30 -5.17
N THR A 247 24.24 -6.35 -6.51
CA THR A 247 24.38 -5.18 -7.36
C THR A 247 23.25 -4.17 -7.16
N LYS A 248 21.98 -4.63 -7.14
CA LYS A 248 20.85 -3.72 -6.86
C LYS A 248 20.85 -3.18 -5.45
N PHE A 249 21.33 -3.97 -4.49
CA PHE A 249 21.52 -3.49 -3.13
C PHE A 249 22.57 -2.37 -3.06
N GLU A 250 23.71 -2.54 -3.73
CA GLU A 250 24.75 -1.51 -3.82
C GLU A 250 24.23 -0.22 -4.50
N GLU A 251 23.44 -0.34 -5.57
CA GLU A 251 22.78 0.80 -6.20
C GLU A 251 21.90 1.59 -5.21
N PHE A 252 21.07 0.90 -4.40
CA PHE A 252 20.25 1.56 -3.38
C PHE A 252 21.08 2.24 -2.30
N ILE A 253 22.20 1.64 -1.89
CA ILE A 253 23.12 2.24 -0.92
C ILE A 253 23.76 3.51 -1.50
N GLN A 254 24.26 3.45 -2.74
CA GLN A 254 24.88 4.61 -3.39
C GLN A 254 23.89 5.77 -3.52
N GLU A 255 22.66 5.49 -3.95
CA GLU A 255 21.60 6.49 -4.05
C GLU A 255 21.22 7.06 -2.67
N THR A 256 21.21 6.23 -1.63
CA THR A 256 20.96 6.68 -0.25
C THR A 256 22.08 7.59 0.24
N GLU A 257 23.35 7.24 -0.01
CA GLU A 257 24.47 8.09 0.36
C GLU A 257 24.43 9.45 -0.34
N GLU A 258 24.04 9.49 -1.60
CA GLU A 258 23.85 10.73 -2.35
C GLU A 258 22.74 11.58 -1.74
N LEU A 259 21.59 10.97 -1.43
CA LEU A 259 20.48 11.65 -0.75
C LEU A 259 20.92 12.21 0.62
N CYS A 260 21.67 11.43 1.40
CA CYS A 260 22.20 11.86 2.69
C CYS A 260 23.19 13.02 2.56
N LYS A 261 24.09 12.99 1.57
CA LYS A 261 25.02 14.09 1.26
C LYS A 261 24.25 15.37 0.94
N ASN A 262 23.26 15.28 0.08
CA ASN A 262 22.43 16.42 -0.33
C ASN A 262 21.62 17.01 0.83
N CYS A 263 21.25 16.20 1.82
CA CYS A 263 20.43 16.61 2.96
C CYS A 263 21.24 16.91 4.24
N ASN A 264 22.57 16.87 4.19
CA ASN A 264 23.44 16.97 5.38
C ASN A 264 23.02 16.03 6.51
N ILE A 265 22.68 14.78 6.14
CA ILE A 265 22.43 13.68 7.06
C ILE A 265 23.77 13.01 7.34
N GLY A 266 24.02 12.64 8.60
CA GLY A 266 25.26 11.94 8.96
C GLY A 266 25.44 10.71 8.07
N LYS A 267 26.66 10.52 7.55
CA LYS A 267 27.02 9.24 6.90
C LYS A 267 26.78 8.11 7.88
N LEU A 268 26.54 6.91 7.35
CA LEU A 268 26.62 5.70 8.15
C LEU A 268 27.94 5.76 8.93
N GLU A 269 27.88 6.02 10.24
CA GLU A 269 29.05 5.78 11.07
C GLU A 269 29.35 4.31 10.83
N SER A 270 30.55 4.00 10.33
CA SER A 270 31.04 2.63 10.36
C SER A 270 30.85 2.18 11.80
N TYR A 271 29.84 1.35 12.06
CA TYR A 271 29.61 0.79 13.38
C TYR A 271 30.85 -0.04 13.66
N LYS A 272 31.83 0.57 14.34
CA LYS A 272 33.06 -0.09 14.74
C LYS A 272 32.63 -1.31 15.53
N MET A 273 32.98 -2.48 15.00
CA MET A 273 32.65 -3.78 15.56
C MET A 273 32.98 -3.80 17.05
N THR A 274 31.97 -3.67 17.90
CA THR A 274 32.04 -4.07 19.30
C THR A 274 31.15 -5.29 19.45
N GLY A 275 31.77 -6.45 19.20
CA GLY A 275 31.56 -7.81 19.71
C GLY A 275 30.16 -8.43 19.95
N ASN A 276 29.08 -7.68 20.12
CA ASN A 276 27.86 -8.20 20.74
C ASN A 276 26.53 -7.86 20.04
N ARG A 277 26.56 -7.50 18.76
CA ARG A 277 25.32 -7.38 17.98
C ARG A 277 25.55 -7.99 16.60
N LEU A 278 24.84 -9.07 16.30
CA LEU A 278 24.62 -9.50 14.92
C LEU A 278 24.17 -8.26 14.14
N ASN A 279 25.00 -7.83 13.18
CA ASN A 279 24.79 -6.60 12.40
C ASN A 279 23.40 -6.61 11.78
N SER A 280 22.81 -5.45 11.48
CA SER A 280 21.58 -5.37 10.67
C SER A 280 21.72 -6.17 9.36
N PHE A 281 22.89 -6.15 8.73
CA PHE A 281 23.23 -7.02 7.60
C PHE A 281 23.31 -8.52 7.94
N GLY A 282 23.82 -8.87 9.13
CA GLY A 282 23.86 -10.26 9.61
C GLY A 282 22.45 -10.78 9.95
N VAL A 283 21.64 -9.96 10.60
CA VAL A 283 20.22 -10.23 10.87
C VAL A 283 19.43 -10.31 9.57
N LEU A 284 19.65 -9.40 8.60
CA LEU A 284 19.02 -9.46 7.28
C LEU A 284 19.47 -10.65 6.46
N SER A 285 20.73 -11.09 6.57
CA SER A 285 21.23 -12.30 5.91
C SER A 285 20.65 -13.56 6.54
N ILE A 286 20.55 -13.61 7.87
CA ILE A 286 19.89 -14.69 8.61
C ILE A 286 18.39 -14.71 8.31
N GLU A 287 17.71 -13.56 8.27
CA GLU A 287 16.30 -13.47 7.90
C GLU A 287 16.09 -13.83 6.42
N LYS A 288 17.03 -13.50 5.53
CA LYS A 288 17.00 -13.92 4.12
C LYS A 288 17.17 -15.43 3.99
N GLU A 289 18.14 -16.04 4.68
CA GLU A 289 18.33 -17.50 4.72
C GLU A 289 17.13 -18.20 5.32
N ALA A 290 16.67 -17.76 6.49
CA ALA A 290 15.48 -18.32 7.14
C ALA A 290 14.24 -18.17 6.25
N SER A 291 14.03 -17.00 5.62
CA SER A 291 12.91 -16.81 4.68
C SER A 291 13.04 -17.70 3.44
N TYR A 292 14.25 -17.93 2.94
CA TYR A 292 14.49 -18.80 1.79
C TYR A 292 14.23 -20.27 2.15
N GLU A 293 14.67 -20.72 3.33
CA GLU A 293 14.35 -22.03 3.87
C GLU A 293 12.84 -22.20 4.13
N LEU A 294 12.16 -21.19 4.67
CA LEU A 294 10.71 -21.21 4.92
C LEU A 294 9.89 -21.28 3.63
N ILE A 295 10.37 -20.67 2.54
CA ILE A 295 9.72 -20.74 1.22
C ILE A 295 9.92 -22.12 0.58
N ASN A 296 11.09 -22.74 0.76
CA ASN A 296 11.42 -24.03 0.15
C ASN A 296 10.96 -25.23 1.00
N HIS A 297 10.82 -25.06 2.32
CA HIS A 297 10.39 -26.05 3.29
C HIS A 297 9.32 -25.43 4.21
N PRO A 298 8.06 -25.31 3.75
CA PRO A 298 7.00 -24.65 4.50
C PRO A 298 6.43 -25.48 5.66
N ASP A 299 6.72 -26.79 5.70
CA ASP A 299 6.18 -27.74 6.68
C ASP A 299 6.36 -27.31 8.15
N PRO A 300 7.51 -26.76 8.59
CA PRO A 300 7.71 -26.31 9.97
C PRO A 300 6.78 -25.15 10.35
N VAL A 301 6.49 -24.24 9.41
CA VAL A 301 5.55 -23.12 9.64
C VAL A 301 4.15 -23.63 9.78
N VAL A 302 3.76 -24.56 8.90
CA VAL A 302 2.45 -25.20 8.93
C VAL A 302 2.27 -25.96 10.25
N ASP A 303 3.30 -26.67 10.70
CA ASP A 303 3.30 -27.41 11.98
C ASP A 303 3.21 -26.48 13.20
N GLU A 304 3.94 -25.36 13.20
CA GLU A 304 3.86 -24.38 14.30
C GLU A 304 2.51 -23.64 14.30
N PHE A 305 1.94 -23.35 13.13
CA PHE A 305 0.63 -22.73 13.02
C PHE A 305 -0.50 -23.70 13.42
N ALA A 306 -0.35 -24.98 13.07
CA ALA A 306 -1.27 -26.05 13.45
C ALA A 306 -1.23 -26.34 14.95
N SER A 307 -0.04 -26.30 15.57
CA SER A 307 0.12 -26.47 17.02
C SER A 307 -0.45 -25.30 17.82
N LYS A 308 -0.24 -24.05 17.36
CA LYS A 308 -0.84 -22.85 17.97
C LYS A 308 -2.36 -22.75 17.84
N LYS A 309 -2.95 -23.50 16.91
CA LYS A 309 -4.40 -23.51 16.64
C LYS A 309 -5.12 -24.72 17.23
N ASP A 310 -4.41 -25.63 17.89
CA ASP A 310 -4.93 -26.88 18.47
C ASP A 310 -5.77 -27.69 17.46
N ARG A 311 -5.33 -27.69 16.20
CA ARG A 311 -6.06 -28.27 15.05
C ARG A 311 -5.17 -29.28 14.34
N ARG A 312 -4.97 -30.45 14.95
CA ARG A 312 -4.42 -31.61 14.24
C ARG A 312 -5.55 -32.60 13.96
N LEU A 313 -5.85 -32.84 12.68
CA LEU A 313 -6.46 -34.11 12.27
C LEU A 313 -5.31 -35.11 12.15
N GLN A 314 -5.32 -36.16 12.97
CA GLN A 314 -4.39 -37.27 12.80
C GLN A 314 -4.72 -37.99 11.49
N PHE A 315 -3.83 -37.86 10.50
CA PHE A 315 -3.85 -38.74 9.34
C PHE A 315 -3.32 -40.10 9.78
N VAL A 316 -4.24 -41.04 10.03
CA VAL A 316 -3.91 -42.46 10.10
C VAL A 316 -3.75 -42.93 8.66
N MET A 317 -2.50 -43.10 8.21
CA MET A 317 -2.26 -43.87 6.98
C MET A 317 -2.60 -45.34 7.27
N LYS A 318 -3.58 -45.86 6.54
CA LYS A 318 -3.72 -47.29 6.26
C LYS A 318 -3.09 -47.56 4.91
#